data_AF-A0A955HLH8-F1
#
_entry.id   AF-A0A955HLH8-F1
#
_cell.length_a   1.000
_cell.length_b   1.000
_cell.length_c   1.000
_cell.angle_alpha   90.00
_cell.angle_beta   90.00
_cell.angle_gamma   90.00
#
_symmetry.space_group_name_H-M   'P 1'
#
loop_
_entity.id
_entity.type
_entity.pdbx_description
1 polymer ?
#
loop_
_entity_poly.entity_id
_entity_poly.type
_entity_poly.pdbx_seq_one_letter_code
_entity_poly.pdbx_strand_id
1 'polypeptide(L)'
;MERTVPFLNGCISFVAFVTAVTLVVYMLVAFVTGVYDVATLMFDTVFLSPVERQSILNGLNAEFLHNIAILLILMKAYRILVEYMRYHHIDIKFMMEIAIIACVLELLFNNDKYSDHMQLVLAGLAVLFAAIYAFRYEVFVKAMKDSQKEMLKVRK
;
A
#
# COMPACT_ATOMS: atom_id res chain seq x y z
N MET A 1 -18.36 -3.74 -34.36
CA MET A 1 -17.94 -4.02 -32.97
C MET A 1 -17.09 -2.88 -32.36
N GLU A 2 -17.11 -1.66 -32.90
CA GLU A 2 -16.21 -0.56 -32.47
C GLU A 2 -16.83 0.44 -31.48
N ARG A 3 -18.13 0.34 -31.18
CA ARG A 3 -18.84 1.28 -30.27
C ARG A 3 -18.90 0.87 -28.80
N THR A 4 -18.57 -0.38 -28.46
CA THR A 4 -18.65 -0.89 -27.07
C THR A 4 -17.39 -0.56 -26.25
N VAL A 5 -16.25 -0.40 -26.90
CA VAL A 5 -14.95 -0.07 -26.29
C VAL A 5 -14.90 1.29 -25.57
N PRO A 6 -15.42 2.41 -26.13
CA PRO A 6 -15.36 3.71 -25.46
C PRO A 6 -16.25 3.80 -24.22
N PHE A 7 -17.41 3.13 -24.22
CA PHE A 7 -18.31 3.08 -23.06
C PHE A 7 -17.69 2.25 -21.92
N LEU A 8 -17.13 1.09 -22.24
CA LEU A 8 -16.47 0.22 -21.25
C LEU A 8 -15.26 0.93 -20.62
N ASN A 9 -14.47 1.64 -21.42
CA ASN A 9 -13.33 2.39 -20.92
C ASN A 9 -13.75 3.59 -20.03
N GLY A 10 -14.87 4.24 -20.37
CA GLY A 10 -15.51 5.26 -19.53
C GLY A 10 -16.01 4.71 -18.19
N CYS A 11 -16.66 3.54 -18.19
CA CYS A 11 -17.11 2.87 -16.97
C CYS A 11 -15.93 2.44 -16.09
N ILE A 12 -14.88 1.87 -16.67
CA ILE A 12 -13.66 1.47 -15.94
C ILE A 12 -12.98 2.70 -15.33
N SER A 13 -12.86 3.79 -16.09
CA SER A 13 -12.30 5.05 -15.60
C SER A 13 -13.14 5.66 -14.47
N PHE A 14 -14.47 5.60 -14.57
CA PHE A 14 -15.38 6.06 -13.52
C PHE A 14 -15.25 5.22 -12.24
N VAL A 15 -15.19 3.89 -12.35
CA VAL A 15 -14.97 2.99 -11.20
C VAL A 15 -13.62 3.28 -10.54
N ALA A 16 -12.56 3.46 -11.34
CA ALA A 16 -11.25 3.84 -10.83
C ALA A 16 -11.29 5.20 -10.12
N PHE A 17 -12.00 6.19 -10.67
CA PHE A 17 -12.15 7.50 -10.03
C PHE A 17 -12.87 7.40 -8.68
N VAL A 18 -14.02 6.72 -8.64
CA VAL A 18 -14.77 6.49 -7.38
C VAL A 18 -13.89 5.77 -6.36
N THR A 19 -13.18 4.74 -6.80
CA THR A 19 -12.25 3.99 -5.93
C THR A 19 -11.14 4.90 -5.39
N ALA A 20 -10.57 5.79 -6.20
CA ALA A 20 -9.55 6.75 -5.74
C ALA A 20 -10.11 7.67 -4.66
N VAL A 21 -11.30 8.22 -4.89
CA VAL A 21 -11.96 9.12 -3.94
C VAL A 21 -12.26 8.38 -2.63
N THR A 22 -12.83 7.18 -2.70
CA THR A 22 -13.09 6.34 -1.53
C THR A 22 -11.81 6.02 -0.77
N LEU A 23 -10.71 5.76 -1.47
CA LEU A 23 -9.41 5.45 -0.86
C LEU A 23 -8.84 6.68 -0.13
N VAL A 24 -8.97 7.89 -0.69
CA VAL A 24 -8.59 9.14 -0.01
C VAL A 24 -9.44 9.39 1.23
N VAL A 25 -10.75 9.19 1.14
CA VAL A 25 -11.65 9.32 2.30
C VAL A 25 -11.27 8.31 3.39
N TYR A 26 -11.00 7.05 3.01
CA TYR A 26 -10.56 6.02 3.94
C TYR A 26 -9.23 6.38 4.63
N MET A 27 -8.24 6.88 3.88
CA MET A 27 -6.97 7.35 4.46
C MET A 27 -7.20 8.46 5.48
N LEU A 28 -8.09 9.41 5.19
CA LEU A 28 -8.37 10.53 6.08
C LEU A 28 -9.05 10.05 7.36
N VAL A 29 -10.04 9.16 7.24
CA VAL A 29 -10.70 8.54 8.39
C VAL A 29 -9.68 7.76 9.23
N ALA A 30 -8.90 6.87 8.62
CA ALA A 30 -7.89 6.06 9.31
C ALA A 30 -6.83 6.93 10.02
N PHE A 31 -6.44 8.04 9.41
CA PHE A 31 -5.52 9.00 10.04
C PHE A 31 -6.16 9.70 11.24
N VAL A 32 -7.39 10.22 11.10
CA VAL A 32 -8.09 10.91 12.19
C VAL A 32 -8.37 9.96 13.36
N THR A 33 -8.87 8.76 13.09
CA THR A 33 -9.11 7.75 14.14
C THR A 33 -7.82 7.34 14.81
N GLY A 34 -6.75 7.06 14.04
CA GLY A 34 -5.46 6.68 14.61
C GLY A 34 -4.84 7.75 15.52
N VAL A 35 -4.96 9.04 15.15
CA VAL A 35 -4.48 10.14 16.00
C VAL A 35 -5.36 10.30 17.25
N TYR A 36 -6.68 10.15 17.10
CA TYR A 36 -7.61 10.22 18.22
C TYR A 36 -7.36 9.11 19.25
N ASP A 37 -7.19 7.87 18.79
CA ASP A 37 -6.92 6.71 19.64
C ASP A 37 -5.60 6.93 20.42
N VAL A 38 -4.53 7.35 19.74
CA VAL A 38 -3.26 7.68 20.41
C VAL A 38 -3.43 8.80 21.44
N ALA A 39 -4.20 9.85 21.13
CA ALA A 39 -4.41 10.97 22.04
C ALA A 39 -5.18 10.55 23.31
N THR A 40 -6.21 9.70 23.17
CA THR A 40 -6.98 9.19 24.31
C THR A 40 -6.14 8.27 25.20
N LEU A 41 -5.38 7.34 24.60
CA LEU A 41 -4.44 6.48 25.33
C LEU A 41 -3.34 7.26 26.05
N MET A 42 -2.80 8.32 25.43
CA MET A 42 -1.83 9.21 26.09
C MET A 42 -2.44 9.91 27.29
N PHE A 43 -3.70 10.33 27.21
CA PHE A 43 -4.42 10.95 28.32
C PHE A 43 -4.64 9.98 29.48
N ASP A 44 -5.06 8.74 29.19
CA ASP A 44 -5.30 7.71 30.20
C ASP A 44 -4.00 7.27 30.93
N THR A 45 -2.85 7.38 30.27
CA THR A 45 -1.54 6.99 30.84
C THR A 45 -0.86 8.09 31.68
N VAL A 46 -1.39 9.33 31.70
CA VAL A 46 -0.81 10.46 32.48
C VAL A 46 -0.79 10.18 33.98
N PHE A 47 -1.74 9.39 34.49
CA PHE A 47 -1.88 9.12 35.92
C PHE A 47 -1.36 7.73 36.35
N LEU A 48 -0.82 6.94 35.41
CA LEU A 48 -0.30 5.60 35.69
C LEU A 48 1.13 5.62 36.22
N SER A 49 1.51 4.51 36.88
CA SER A 49 2.88 4.30 37.34
C SER A 49 3.87 4.22 36.16
N PRO A 50 5.16 4.55 36.34
CA PRO A 50 6.15 4.53 35.25
C PRO A 50 6.26 3.18 34.54
N VAL A 51 6.09 2.07 35.27
CA VAL A 51 6.20 0.71 34.73
C VAL A 51 4.99 0.37 33.84
N GLU A 52 3.78 0.69 34.29
CA GLU A 52 2.54 0.48 33.52
C GLU A 52 2.51 1.38 32.29
N ARG A 53 2.96 2.64 32.43
CA ARG A 53 3.11 3.57 31.31
C ARG A 53 4.05 3.02 30.23
N GLN A 54 5.21 2.48 30.61
CA GLN A 54 6.16 1.94 29.63
C GLN A 54 5.58 0.78 28.83
N SER A 55 4.83 -0.12 29.48
CA SER A 55 4.17 -1.25 28.82
C SER A 55 3.13 -0.77 27.80
N ILE A 56 2.32 0.21 28.16
CA ILE A 56 1.28 0.76 27.28
C ILE A 56 1.91 1.53 26.11
N LEU A 57 2.96 2.33 26.36
CA LEU A 57 3.68 3.05 25.31
C LEU A 57 4.34 2.10 24.29
N ASN A 58 4.87 0.96 24.73
CA ASN A 58 5.45 -0.03 23.81
C ASN A 58 4.38 -0.65 22.91
N GLY A 59 3.21 -1.00 23.46
CA GLY A 59 2.07 -1.48 22.66
C GLY A 59 1.57 -0.43 21.67
N LEU A 60 1.45 0.82 22.14
CA LEU A 60 1.02 1.95 21.33
C LEU A 60 1.99 2.25 20.17
N ASN A 61 3.30 2.13 20.40
CA ASN A 61 4.30 2.28 19.34
C ASN A 61 4.13 1.23 18.23
N ALA A 62 3.81 -0.03 18.59
CA ALA A 62 3.58 -1.09 17.62
C ALA A 62 2.31 -0.83 16.79
N GLU A 63 1.22 -0.45 17.43
CA GLU A 63 -0.04 -0.12 16.78
C GLU A 63 0.07 1.13 15.88
N PHE A 64 0.80 2.15 16.34
CA PHE A 64 1.07 3.34 15.55
C PHE A 64 1.93 3.03 14.31
N LEU A 65 2.95 2.19 14.46
CA LEU A 65 3.79 1.75 13.34
C LEU A 65 2.96 0.95 12.33
N HIS A 66 2.02 0.11 12.80
CA HIS A 66 1.09 -0.63 11.94
C HIS A 66 0.20 0.32 11.12
N ASN A 67 -0.39 1.32 11.78
CA ASN A 67 -1.24 2.32 11.14
C ASN A 67 -0.48 3.16 10.10
N ILE A 68 0.77 3.53 10.39
CA ILE A 68 1.66 4.19 9.41
C ILE A 68 1.94 3.26 8.22
N ALA A 69 2.22 1.98 8.47
CA ALA A 69 2.50 1.02 7.41
C ALA A 69 1.29 0.85 6.47
N ILE A 70 0.08 0.75 7.03
CA ILE A 70 -1.18 0.74 6.25
C ILE A 70 -1.30 2.03 5.41
N LEU A 71 -1.06 3.19 6.02
CA LEU A 71 -1.14 4.47 5.32
C LEU A 71 -0.15 4.56 4.14
N LEU A 72 1.08 4.06 4.30
CA LEU A 72 2.08 3.97 3.23
C LEU A 72 1.59 3.07 2.07
N ILE A 73 1.00 1.91 2.37
CA ILE A 73 0.43 1.02 1.35
C ILE A 73 -0.70 1.72 0.60
N LEU A 74 -1.62 2.35 1.33
CA LEU A 74 -2.74 3.08 0.73
C LEU A 74 -2.23 4.17 -0.20
N MET A 75 -1.19 4.93 0.20
CA MET A 75 -0.62 5.99 -0.64
C MET A 75 -0.01 5.43 -1.94
N LYS A 76 0.64 4.26 -1.85
CA LYS A 76 1.13 3.55 -3.04
C LYS A 76 -0.01 3.04 -3.92
N ALA A 77 -1.06 2.46 -3.34
CA ALA A 77 -2.23 1.99 -4.07
C ALA A 77 -2.96 3.13 -4.79
N TYR A 78 -3.12 4.28 -4.13
CA TYR A 78 -3.66 5.50 -4.75
C TYR A 78 -2.83 5.93 -5.97
N ARG A 79 -1.50 5.95 -5.85
CA ARG A 79 -0.62 6.31 -6.97
C ARG A 79 -0.80 5.38 -8.18
N ILE A 80 -0.88 4.07 -7.95
CA ILE A 80 -1.14 3.08 -9.01
C ILE A 80 -2.47 3.37 -9.70
N LEU A 81 -3.51 3.66 -8.92
CA LEU A 81 -4.84 3.92 -9.46
C LEU A 81 -4.86 5.19 -10.33
N VAL A 82 -4.15 6.24 -9.90
CA VAL A 82 -4.02 7.49 -10.67
C VAL A 82 -3.21 7.27 -11.95
N GLU A 83 -2.11 6.51 -11.90
CA GLU A 83 -1.35 6.16 -13.11
C GLU A 83 -2.18 5.29 -14.06
N TYR A 84 -2.99 4.37 -13.53
CA TYR A 84 -3.94 3.58 -14.31
C TYR A 84 -4.99 4.47 -14.99
N MET A 85 -5.56 5.46 -14.31
CA MET A 85 -6.49 6.42 -14.95
C MET A 85 -5.81 7.23 -16.07
N ARG A 86 -4.49 7.46 -15.97
CA ARG A 86 -3.74 8.26 -16.95
C ARG A 86 -3.29 7.45 -18.17
N TYR A 87 -2.87 6.21 -17.96
CA TYR A 87 -2.24 5.38 -19.00
C TYR A 87 -3.01 4.10 -19.34
N HIS A 88 -4.12 3.80 -18.64
CA HIS A 88 -4.90 2.54 -18.73
C HIS A 88 -4.07 1.27 -18.54
N HIS A 89 -2.87 1.40 -17.98
CA HIS A 89 -1.95 0.30 -17.72
C HIS A 89 -1.30 0.48 -16.35
N ILE A 90 -1.02 -0.64 -15.69
CA ILE A 90 -0.35 -0.70 -14.40
C ILE A 90 1.07 -1.18 -14.66
N ASP A 91 2.07 -0.34 -14.38
CA ASP A 91 3.46 -0.73 -14.53
C ASP A 91 3.84 -1.79 -13.50
N ILE A 92 4.51 -2.85 -13.98
CA ILE A 92 4.99 -3.97 -13.14
C ILE A 92 5.88 -3.51 -11.98
N LYS A 93 6.57 -2.37 -12.13
CA LYS A 93 7.36 -1.76 -11.08
C LYS A 93 6.52 -1.53 -9.82
N PHE A 94 5.33 -0.94 -9.95
CA PHE A 94 4.50 -0.63 -8.80
C PHE A 94 3.86 -1.88 -8.19
N MET A 95 3.52 -2.87 -9.02
CA MET A 95 3.07 -4.17 -8.54
C MET A 95 4.13 -4.84 -7.66
N MET A 96 5.40 -4.82 -8.09
CA MET A 96 6.51 -5.37 -7.32
C MET A 96 6.74 -4.61 -6.01
N GLU A 97 6.68 -3.27 -6.03
CA GLU A 97 6.82 -2.47 -4.81
C GLU A 97 5.73 -2.81 -3.77
N ILE A 98 4.46 -2.92 -4.19
CA ILE A 98 3.36 -3.29 -3.27
C ILE A 98 3.50 -4.73 -2.79
N ALA A 99 3.88 -5.68 -3.65
CA ALA A 99 4.06 -7.08 -3.25
C ALA A 99 5.11 -7.22 -2.14
N ILE A 100 6.24 -6.52 -2.25
CA ILE A 100 7.28 -6.51 -1.22
C ILE A 100 6.75 -5.93 0.09
N ILE A 101 6.10 -4.75 0.03
CA ILE A 101 5.59 -4.09 1.24
C ILE A 101 4.53 -4.95 1.92
N ALA A 102 3.62 -5.58 1.17
CA ALA A 102 2.58 -6.44 1.72
C ALA A 102 3.16 -7.65 2.45
N CYS A 103 4.14 -8.35 1.85
CA CYS A 103 4.80 -9.49 2.52
C CYS A 103 5.51 -9.06 3.81
N VAL A 104 6.19 -7.91 3.79
CA VAL A 104 6.88 -7.38 4.98
C VAL A 104 5.88 -6.98 6.07
N LEU A 105 4.75 -6.37 5.70
CA LEU A 105 3.74 -5.94 6.66
C LEU A 105 3.09 -7.13 7.36
N GLU A 106 2.74 -8.18 6.61
CA GLU A 106 2.18 -9.42 7.18
C GLU A 106 3.16 -10.07 8.17
N LEU A 107 4.46 -10.11 7.84
CA LEU A 107 5.49 -10.64 8.73
C LEU A 107 5.70 -9.81 9.99
N LEU A 108 5.67 -8.48 9.88
CA LEU A 108 5.96 -7.60 11.02
C LEU A 108 4.79 -7.45 11.98
N PHE A 109 3.56 -7.44 11.47
CA PHE A 109 2.38 -7.06 12.27
C PHE A 109 1.34 -8.16 12.43
N ASN A 110 1.40 -9.21 11.63
CA ASN A 110 0.40 -10.29 11.65
C ASN A 110 1.05 -11.67 11.89
N ASN A 111 2.27 -11.67 12.42
CA ASN A 111 3.08 -12.86 12.61
C ASN A 111 2.34 -13.96 13.41
N ASP A 112 1.63 -13.54 14.45
CA ASP A 112 0.91 -14.42 15.38
C ASP A 112 -0.25 -15.18 14.74
N LYS A 113 -0.71 -14.77 13.54
CA LYS A 113 -1.78 -15.46 12.81
C LYS A 113 -1.28 -16.51 11.83
N TYR A 114 0.03 -16.59 11.60
CA TYR A 114 0.64 -17.52 10.66
C TYR A 114 1.41 -18.61 11.39
N SER A 115 1.39 -19.84 10.85
CA SER A 115 2.28 -20.89 11.33
C SER A 115 3.73 -20.59 10.96
N ASP A 116 4.69 -21.14 11.71
CA ASP A 116 6.13 -20.96 11.48
C ASP A 116 6.53 -21.25 10.03
N HIS A 117 5.91 -22.27 9.41
CA HIS A 117 6.13 -22.60 8.01
C HIS A 117 5.62 -21.52 7.05
N MET A 118 4.44 -20.94 7.31
CA MET A 118 3.89 -19.85 6.50
C MET A 118 4.73 -18.58 6.62
N GLN A 119 5.21 -18.27 7.83
CA GLN A 119 6.11 -17.14 8.07
C GLN A 119 7.41 -17.28 7.26
N LEU A 120 8.02 -18.48 7.26
CA LEU A 120 9.21 -18.77 6.46
C LEU A 120 8.98 -18.59 4.96
N VAL A 121 7.82 -19.03 4.45
CA VAL A 121 7.45 -18.85 3.03
C VAL A 121 7.26 -17.38 2.70
N LEU A 122 6.55 -16.62 3.55
CA LEU A 122 6.36 -15.17 3.39
C LEU A 122 7.70 -14.43 3.41
N ALA A 123 8.60 -14.79 4.33
CA ALA A 123 9.94 -14.21 4.41
C ALA A 123 10.78 -14.53 3.17
N GLY A 124 10.73 -15.78 2.71
CA GLY A 124 11.37 -16.21 1.46
C GLY A 124 10.86 -15.43 0.25
N LEU A 125 9.54 -15.23 0.15
CA LEU A 125 8.91 -14.44 -0.92
C LEU A 125 9.31 -12.96 -0.85
N ALA A 126 9.30 -12.36 0.35
CA ALA A 126 9.71 -10.97 0.54
C ALA A 126 11.15 -10.73 0.08
N VAL A 127 12.07 -11.61 0.50
CA VAL A 127 13.49 -11.55 0.09
C VAL A 127 13.65 -11.80 -1.41
N LEU A 128 12.93 -12.77 -1.97
CA LEU A 128 12.98 -13.06 -3.40
C LEU A 128 12.48 -11.89 -4.24
N PHE A 129 11.34 -11.29 -3.88
CA PHE A 129 10.81 -10.12 -4.58
C PHE A 129 11.72 -8.90 -4.43
N ALA A 130 12.28 -8.67 -3.24
CA ALA A 130 13.25 -7.61 -3.02
C ALA A 130 14.52 -7.82 -3.85
N ALA A 131 15.02 -9.06 -3.94
CA ALA A 131 16.17 -9.39 -4.77
C ALA A 131 15.87 -9.18 -6.26
N ILE A 132 14.73 -9.66 -6.76
CA ILE A 132 14.30 -9.41 -8.14
C ILE A 132 14.22 -7.91 -8.40
N TYR A 133 13.60 -7.16 -7.48
CA TYR A 133 13.45 -5.71 -7.61
C TYR A 133 14.79 -5.00 -7.65
N ALA A 134 15.75 -5.37 -6.80
CA ALA A 134 17.09 -4.77 -6.75
C ALA A 134 17.91 -5.11 -8.01
N PHE A 135 17.97 -6.39 -8.42
CA PHE A 135 18.78 -6.83 -9.55
C PHE A 135 18.19 -6.46 -10.92
N ARG A 136 16.87 -6.35 -11.03
CA ARG A 136 16.17 -6.02 -12.27
C ARG A 136 15.55 -4.62 -12.25
N TYR A 137 15.98 -3.75 -11.33
CA TYR A 137 15.45 -2.39 -11.20
C TYR A 137 15.49 -1.61 -12.52
N GLU A 138 16.62 -1.63 -13.21
CA GLU A 138 16.79 -0.92 -14.48
C GLU A 138 15.86 -1.43 -15.57
N VAL A 139 15.63 -2.75 -15.61
CA VAL A 139 14.70 -3.39 -16.56
C VAL A 139 13.27 -2.92 -16.31
N PHE A 140 12.85 -2.87 -15.05
CA PHE A 140 11.52 -2.37 -14.69
C PHE A 140 11.34 -0.88 -15.01
N VAL A 141 12.36 -0.05 -14.75
CA VAL A 141 12.32 1.38 -15.11
C VAL A 141 12.27 1.57 -16.62
N LYS A 142 13.01 0.76 -17.38
CA LYS A 142 12.97 0.81 -18.84
C LYS A 142 11.60 0.38 -19.38
N ALA A 143 11.06 -0.74 -18.90
CA ALA A 143 9.75 -1.24 -19.30
C ALA A 143 8.64 -0.21 -19.03
N MET A 144 8.68 0.46 -17.88
CA MET A 144 7.76 1.56 -17.54
C MET A 144 7.87 2.73 -18.53
N LYS A 145 9.09 3.19 -18.84
CA LYS A 145 9.30 4.30 -19.79
C LYS A 145 8.84 3.94 -21.20
N ASP A 146 9.06 2.70 -21.64
CA ASP A 146 8.69 2.24 -22.97
C ASP A 146 7.16 2.09 -23.08
N SER A 147 6.50 1.51 -22.08
CA SER A 147 5.04 1.43 -22.00
C SER A 147 4.38 2.82 -22.03
N GLN A 148 4.89 3.78 -21.25
CA GLN A 148 4.39 5.15 -21.25
C GLN A 148 4.55 5.84 -22.60
N LYS A 149 5.66 5.61 -23.31
CA LYS A 149 5.87 6.16 -24.66
C LYS A 149 4.91 5.58 -25.68
N GLU A 150 4.61 4.28 -25.62
CA GLU A 150 3.65 3.63 -26.51
C GLU A 150 2.23 4.18 -26.28
N MET A 151 1.81 4.29 -25.02
CA MET A 151 0.50 4.85 -24.68
C MET A 151 0.33 6.32 -25.09
N LEU A 152 1.40 7.12 -25.01
CA LEU A 152 1.40 8.51 -25.48
C LEU A 152 1.29 8.62 -27.01
N LYS A 153 1.79 7.63 -27.76
CA LYS A 153 1.65 7.57 -29.23
C LYS A 153 0.23 7.19 -29.65
N VAL A 154 -0.41 6.26 -28.95
CA VAL A 154 -1.79 5.82 -29.23
C VAL A 154 -2.82 6.93 -28.98
N ARG A 155 -2.48 7.92 -28.14
CA ARG A 155 -3.36 9.05 -27.79
C ARG A 155 -3.29 10.24 -28.76
N LYS A 156 -2.32 10.28 -29.67
CA LYS A 156 -2.22 11.29 -30.74
C LYS A 156 -2.94 10.82 -31.99
#